data_AF-A0A0Q1FXZ8-F1
#
_entry.id   AF-A0A0Q1FXZ8-F1
#
_cell.length_a   1.000
_cell.length_b   1.000
_cell.length_c   1.000
_cell.angle_alpha   90.00
_cell.angle_beta   90.00
_cell.angle_gamma   90.00
#
_symmetry.space_group_name_H-M   'P 1'
#
loop_
_entity.id
_entity.type
_entity.pdbx_description
1 polymer ?
#
loop_
_entity_poly.entity_id
_entity_poly.type
_entity_poly.pdbx_seq_one_letter_code
_entity_poly.pdbx_strand_id
1 'polypeptide(L)'
;GPNGSGKTTTIRMLVGLSRPTAGRAKILGFDLSFGITEAKRGIGVVPDSSNLYDELSARENLLFMAKLYGVPKDVREQKSEELLKLFGLYERRDDRFGTFSRGMKRALTIAAALVHDPKVLFLDEPTVGLDVVAARSLRELISDLHGKGLTIVLTTHYLEEADLLCDRIAILVKGNVVEIDTPRGLKRRAEERSVIEASFGREATDLVGDLSARLPGAEVVLLDETRVKIYGGDPSRVLEEIFEISKERNLGLNAINSIKPSLEDAFVRITGLSPTVMAREKGGKGR
;
A
#
# COMPACT_ATOMS: atom_id res chain seq x y z
N GLY A 1 1.56 -6.30 3.30
CA GLY A 1 1.29 -7.70 3.70
C GLY A 1 0.15 -8.25 2.85
N PRO A 2 0.12 -9.56 2.54
CA PRO A 2 -0.86 -10.15 1.64
C PRO A 2 -2.27 -10.14 2.27
N ASN A 3 -3.28 -10.52 1.49
CA ASN A 3 -4.63 -10.66 2.04
C ASN A 3 -4.67 -11.71 3.15
N GLY A 4 -5.53 -11.48 4.16
CA GLY A 4 -5.63 -12.35 5.32
C GLY A 4 -4.45 -12.26 6.30
N SER A 5 -3.48 -11.36 6.11
CA SER A 5 -2.35 -11.22 7.05
C SER A 5 -2.69 -10.56 8.39
N GLY A 6 -3.92 -10.04 8.54
CA GLY A 6 -4.39 -9.36 9.76
C GLY A 6 -4.29 -7.82 9.73
N LYS A 7 -4.03 -7.20 8.56
CA LYS A 7 -3.92 -5.74 8.38
C LYS A 7 -5.15 -4.98 8.90
N THR A 8 -6.31 -5.23 8.30
CA THR A 8 -7.59 -4.61 8.67
C THR A 8 -7.99 -4.92 10.11
N THR A 9 -7.79 -6.16 10.56
CA THR A 9 -8.08 -6.56 11.96
C THR A 9 -7.23 -5.75 12.94
N THR A 10 -5.96 -5.50 12.62
CA THR A 10 -5.06 -4.67 13.43
C THR A 10 -5.55 -3.23 13.50
N ILE A 11 -5.89 -2.61 12.36
CA ILE A 11 -6.48 -1.25 12.36
C ILE A 11 -7.76 -1.23 13.20
N ARG A 12 -8.68 -2.17 13.00
CA ARG A 12 -9.95 -2.24 13.74
C ARG A 12 -9.74 -2.33 15.25
N MET A 13 -8.72 -3.06 15.71
CA MET A 13 -8.35 -3.08 17.13
C MET A 13 -7.80 -1.73 17.60
N LEU A 14 -6.93 -1.10 16.82
CA LEU A 14 -6.34 0.21 17.14
C LEU A 14 -7.37 1.34 17.17
N VAL A 15 -8.41 1.28 16.33
CA VAL A 15 -9.48 2.30 16.31
C VAL A 15 -10.64 1.97 17.24
N GLY A 16 -10.55 0.86 18.00
CA GLY A 16 -11.59 0.42 18.95
C GLY A 16 -12.89 -0.03 18.30
N LEU A 17 -12.82 -0.57 17.08
CA LEU A 17 -13.92 -1.28 16.40
C LEU A 17 -13.91 -2.80 16.69
N SER A 18 -12.83 -3.31 17.29
CA SER A 18 -12.70 -4.70 17.71
C SER A 18 -11.88 -4.78 18.99
N ARG A 19 -12.26 -5.64 19.93
CA ARG A 19 -11.54 -5.80 21.19
C ARG A 19 -10.39 -6.79 21.00
N PRO A 20 -9.17 -6.48 21.45
CA PRO A 20 -8.08 -7.45 21.43
C PRO A 20 -8.38 -8.60 22.38
N THR A 21 -8.08 -9.83 21.97
CA THR A 21 -8.21 -11.03 22.82
C THR A 21 -7.25 -10.97 24.01
N ALA A 22 -6.04 -10.46 23.78
CA ALA A 22 -5.00 -10.26 24.78
C ALA A 22 -4.07 -9.10 24.37
N GLY A 23 -3.22 -8.64 25.29
CA GLY A 23 -2.28 -7.55 25.05
C GLY A 23 -2.84 -6.18 25.37
N ARG A 24 -2.09 -5.13 24.99
CA ARG A 24 -2.42 -3.73 25.23
C ARG A 24 -2.03 -2.88 24.04
N ALA A 25 -2.77 -1.81 23.81
CA ALA A 25 -2.48 -0.82 22.79
C ALA A 25 -2.67 0.58 23.38
N LYS A 26 -1.79 1.50 22.99
CA LYS A 26 -1.88 2.91 23.39
C LYS A 26 -1.82 3.80 22.15
N ILE A 27 -2.68 4.80 22.11
CA ILE A 27 -2.68 5.83 21.06
C ILE A 27 -2.68 7.19 21.74
N LEU A 28 -1.77 8.07 21.34
CA LEU A 28 -1.62 9.41 21.92
C LEU A 28 -1.49 9.39 23.46
N GLY A 29 -0.88 8.34 24.01
CA GLY A 29 -0.71 8.11 25.45
C GLY A 29 -1.89 7.43 26.15
N PHE A 30 -3.05 7.32 25.51
CA PHE A 30 -4.25 6.70 26.08
C PHE A 30 -4.26 5.19 25.85
N ASP A 31 -4.47 4.41 26.91
CA ASP A 31 -4.71 2.96 26.80
C ASP A 31 -6.11 2.71 26.23
N LEU A 32 -6.18 1.96 25.13
CA LEU A 32 -7.44 1.73 24.42
C LEU A 32 -8.46 0.91 25.23
N SER A 33 -8.03 0.24 26.31
CA SER A 33 -8.93 -0.54 27.18
C SER A 33 -9.84 0.35 28.04
N PHE A 34 -9.40 1.57 28.35
CA PHE A 34 -10.10 2.48 29.29
C PHE A 34 -10.27 3.91 28.75
N GLY A 35 -9.37 4.38 27.87
CA GLY A 35 -9.34 5.74 27.32
C GLY A 35 -9.62 5.80 25.82
N ILE A 36 -10.44 4.89 25.30
CA ILE A 36 -10.74 4.81 23.86
C ILE A 36 -11.47 6.06 23.35
N THR A 37 -12.30 6.69 24.18
CA THR A 37 -13.07 7.89 23.81
C THR A 37 -12.13 9.07 23.58
N GLU A 38 -11.17 9.27 24.48
CA GLU A 38 -10.14 10.30 24.39
C GLU A 38 -9.22 10.04 23.20
N ALA A 39 -8.79 8.78 23.00
CA ALA A 39 -8.02 8.39 21.82
C ALA A 39 -8.78 8.72 20.53
N LYS A 40 -10.08 8.40 20.46
CA LYS A 40 -10.93 8.62 19.28
C LYS A 40 -11.04 10.10 18.87
N ARG A 41 -10.93 11.03 19.82
CA ARG A 41 -10.91 12.48 19.51
C ARG A 41 -9.65 12.90 18.77
N GLY A 42 -8.55 12.17 18.91
CA GLY A 42 -7.27 12.47 18.27
C GLY A 42 -6.98 11.65 17.02
N ILE A 43 -7.89 10.77 16.58
CA ILE A 43 -7.68 9.92 15.41
C ILE A 43 -8.72 10.18 14.32
N GLY A 44 -8.27 10.16 13.06
CA GLY A 44 -9.11 10.04 11.88
C GLY A 44 -9.04 8.61 11.35
N VAL A 45 -10.15 8.08 10.82
CA VAL A 45 -10.21 6.71 10.32
C VAL A 45 -10.89 6.68 8.96
N VAL A 46 -10.21 6.09 7.98
CA VAL A 46 -10.69 5.89 6.62
C VAL A 46 -10.72 4.38 6.34
N PRO A 47 -11.87 3.71 6.55
CA PRO A 47 -12.03 2.30 6.25
C PRO A 47 -11.98 2.02 4.74
N ASP A 48 -11.78 0.77 4.31
CA ASP A 48 -11.77 0.37 2.88
C ASP A 48 -13.05 0.85 2.14
N SER A 49 -14.24 0.59 2.71
CA SER A 49 -15.51 1.12 2.21
C SER A 49 -15.87 2.46 2.85
N SER A 50 -16.26 3.47 2.07
CA SER A 50 -16.70 4.78 2.60
C SER A 50 -17.85 4.62 3.60
N ASN A 51 -17.81 5.43 4.66
CA ASN A 51 -18.82 5.55 5.71
C ASN A 51 -19.65 6.85 5.61
N LEU A 52 -19.57 7.55 4.47
CA LEU A 52 -20.34 8.77 4.19
C LEU A 52 -21.71 8.43 3.59
N TYR A 53 -22.66 9.36 3.70
CA TYR A 53 -24.03 9.20 3.21
C TYR A 53 -24.11 9.60 1.74
N ASP A 54 -24.58 8.69 0.88
CA ASP A 54 -24.67 8.90 -0.57
C ASP A 54 -25.71 9.96 -0.95
N GLU A 55 -26.71 10.18 -0.11
CA GLU A 55 -27.82 11.12 -0.32
C GLU A 55 -27.42 12.56 -0.01
N LEU A 56 -26.46 12.74 0.89
CA LEU A 56 -25.94 14.05 1.29
C LEU A 56 -24.93 14.57 0.26
N SER A 57 -24.87 15.90 0.12
CA SER A 57 -23.81 16.55 -0.64
C SER A 57 -22.45 16.35 -0.01
N ALA A 58 -21.38 16.65 -0.75
CA ALA A 58 -20.03 16.61 -0.21
C ALA A 58 -19.87 17.56 0.99
N ARG A 59 -20.41 18.77 0.88
CA ARG A 59 -20.43 19.76 1.97
C ARG A 59 -21.25 19.27 3.16
N GLU A 60 -22.45 18.74 2.93
CA GLU A 60 -23.32 18.23 4.00
C GLU A 60 -22.68 17.08 4.77
N ASN A 61 -21.99 16.17 4.08
CA ASN A 61 -21.23 15.10 4.73
C ASN A 61 -20.14 15.64 5.66
N LEU A 62 -19.36 16.64 5.22
CA LEU A 62 -18.32 17.24 6.07
C LEU A 62 -18.92 17.97 7.28
N LEU A 63 -19.99 18.74 7.07
CA LEU A 63 -20.70 19.44 8.16
C LEU A 63 -21.29 18.44 9.16
N PHE A 64 -21.83 17.32 8.68
CA PHE A 64 -22.35 16.25 9.53
C PHE A 64 -21.24 15.62 10.37
N MET A 65 -20.13 15.24 9.74
CA MET A 65 -18.98 14.63 10.43
C MET A 65 -18.36 15.59 11.45
N ALA A 66 -18.21 16.86 11.10
CA ALA A 66 -17.74 17.87 12.03
C ALA A 66 -18.68 18.06 13.23
N LYS A 67 -20.01 17.92 13.03
CA LYS A 67 -20.97 17.89 14.13
C LYS A 67 -20.74 16.72 15.06
N LEU A 68 -20.55 15.54 14.49
CA LEU A 68 -20.37 14.30 15.24
C LEU A 68 -19.11 14.35 16.12
N TYR A 69 -18.03 14.94 15.60
CA TYR A 69 -16.78 15.14 16.35
C TYR A 69 -16.75 16.39 17.25
N GLY A 70 -17.86 17.15 17.32
CA GLY A 70 -17.96 18.30 18.23
C GLY A 70 -17.20 19.54 17.78
N VAL A 71 -16.89 19.67 16.48
CA VAL A 71 -16.27 20.88 15.92
C VAL A 71 -17.21 22.08 16.15
N PRO A 72 -16.74 23.20 16.73
CA PRO A 72 -17.57 24.37 17.02
C PRO A 72 -18.31 24.92 15.80
N LYS A 73 -19.55 25.40 16.00
CA LYS A 73 -20.46 25.81 14.91
C LYS A 73 -19.89 26.98 14.10
N ASP A 74 -19.20 27.89 14.77
CA ASP A 74 -18.57 29.09 14.24
C ASP A 74 -17.42 28.80 13.27
N VAL A 75 -16.70 27.70 13.44
CA VAL A 75 -15.54 27.35 12.57
C VAL A 75 -15.83 26.21 11.59
N ARG A 76 -16.88 25.43 11.84
CA ARG A 76 -17.19 24.21 11.07
C ARG A 76 -17.36 24.45 9.57
N GLU A 77 -18.05 25.53 9.22
CA GLU A 77 -18.33 25.87 7.83
C GLU A 77 -17.04 26.15 7.07
N GLN A 78 -16.26 27.11 7.58
CA GLN A 78 -14.96 27.50 7.04
C GLN A 78 -14.05 26.27 6.88
N LYS A 79 -13.96 25.43 7.92
CA LYS A 79 -13.12 24.23 7.90
C LYS A 79 -13.57 23.22 6.85
N SER A 80 -14.88 23.07 6.64
CA SER A 80 -15.41 22.17 5.61
C SER A 80 -15.07 22.67 4.22
N GLU A 81 -15.15 23.98 3.98
CA GLU A 81 -14.72 24.57 2.71
C GLU A 81 -13.22 24.45 2.46
N GLU A 82 -12.39 24.68 3.48
CA GLU A 82 -10.93 24.51 3.41
C GLU A 82 -10.55 23.08 3.02
N LEU A 83 -11.21 22.08 3.62
CA LEU A 83 -11.01 20.68 3.27
C LEU A 83 -11.50 20.36 1.85
N LEU A 84 -12.66 20.88 1.44
CA LEU A 84 -13.11 20.70 0.05
C LEU A 84 -12.12 21.29 -0.95
N LYS A 85 -11.51 22.45 -0.65
CA LYS A 85 -10.47 23.05 -1.50
C LYS A 85 -9.20 22.20 -1.51
N LEU A 86 -8.73 21.76 -0.33
CA LEU A 86 -7.54 20.93 -0.18
C LEU A 86 -7.64 19.62 -0.98
N PHE A 87 -8.83 19.01 -1.02
CA PHE A 87 -9.07 17.77 -1.75
C PHE A 87 -9.56 17.97 -3.20
N GLY A 88 -9.60 19.21 -3.70
CA GLY A 88 -10.02 19.50 -5.07
C GLY A 88 -11.50 19.23 -5.36
N LEU A 89 -12.36 19.28 -4.34
CA LEU A 89 -13.79 18.97 -4.41
C LEU A 89 -14.70 20.20 -4.26
N TYR A 90 -14.14 21.40 -4.12
CA TYR A 90 -14.91 22.63 -3.82
C TYR A 90 -15.94 23.01 -4.89
N GLU A 91 -15.62 22.84 -6.17
CA GLU A 91 -16.56 23.10 -7.27
C GLU A 91 -17.72 22.10 -7.33
N ARG A 92 -17.55 20.94 -6.69
CA ARG A 92 -18.56 19.87 -6.61
C ARG A 92 -19.12 19.72 -5.19
N ARG A 93 -19.01 20.75 -4.36
CA ARG A 93 -19.39 20.69 -2.94
C ARG A 93 -20.88 20.42 -2.72
N ASP A 94 -21.73 20.85 -3.66
CA ASP A 94 -23.19 20.73 -3.59
C ASP A 94 -23.71 19.48 -4.32
N ASP A 95 -22.83 18.74 -5.00
CA ASP A 95 -23.17 17.46 -5.62
C ASP A 95 -23.33 16.37 -4.54
N ARG A 96 -24.29 15.47 -4.76
CA ARG A 96 -24.49 14.29 -3.91
C ARG A 96 -23.28 13.35 -3.96
N PHE A 97 -22.85 12.89 -2.78
CA PHE A 97 -21.75 11.94 -2.63
C PHE A 97 -21.95 10.67 -3.47
N GLY A 98 -23.20 10.20 -3.59
CA GLY A 98 -23.56 9.04 -4.41
C GLY A 98 -23.11 9.14 -5.87
N THR A 99 -22.98 10.36 -6.41
CA THR A 99 -22.62 10.61 -7.82
C THR A 99 -21.11 10.74 -8.05
N PHE A 100 -20.30 10.67 -6.99
CA PHE A 100 -18.84 10.82 -7.09
C PHE A 100 -18.19 9.57 -7.68
N SER A 101 -17.12 9.78 -8.45
CA SER A 101 -16.22 8.69 -8.85
C SER A 101 -15.58 8.06 -7.60
N ARG A 102 -15.05 6.85 -7.72
CA ARG A 102 -14.43 6.18 -6.59
C ARG A 102 -13.28 6.97 -5.98
N GLY A 103 -12.46 7.63 -6.80
CA GLY A 103 -11.37 8.51 -6.36
C GLY A 103 -11.89 9.71 -5.58
N MET A 104 -12.93 10.37 -6.08
CA MET A 104 -13.57 11.47 -5.38
C MET A 104 -14.23 11.04 -4.07
N LYS A 105 -14.89 9.88 -4.06
CA LYS A 105 -15.46 9.31 -2.84
C LYS A 105 -14.37 9.13 -1.79
N ARG A 106 -13.23 8.55 -2.20
CA ARG A 106 -12.08 8.33 -1.32
C ARG A 106 -11.49 9.64 -0.79
N ALA A 107 -11.30 10.63 -1.66
CA ALA A 107 -10.83 11.95 -1.28
C ALA A 107 -11.74 12.60 -0.22
N LEU A 108 -13.06 12.56 -0.42
CA LEU A 108 -14.00 13.10 0.56
C LEU A 108 -14.01 12.32 1.88
N THR A 109 -13.90 10.99 1.85
CA THR A 109 -13.81 10.19 3.09
C THR A 109 -12.59 10.58 3.92
N ILE A 110 -11.46 10.85 3.27
CA ILE A 110 -10.25 11.33 3.97
C ILE A 110 -10.46 12.74 4.49
N ALA A 111 -11.03 13.65 3.69
CA ALA A 111 -11.39 15.00 4.16
C ALA A 111 -12.28 14.96 5.41
N ALA A 112 -13.29 14.09 5.41
CA ALA A 112 -14.18 13.88 6.55
C ALA A 112 -13.44 13.34 7.79
N ALA A 113 -12.44 12.48 7.61
CA ALA A 113 -11.62 11.97 8.71
C ALA A 113 -10.68 13.02 9.31
N LEU A 114 -10.42 14.13 8.61
CA LEU A 114 -9.56 15.24 9.06
C LEU A 114 -10.34 16.40 9.67
N VAL A 115 -11.67 16.39 9.58
CA VAL A 115 -12.52 17.54 9.92
C VAL A 115 -12.42 18.00 11.38
N HIS A 116 -11.90 17.17 12.27
CA HIS A 116 -11.70 17.46 13.70
C HIS A 116 -10.23 17.62 14.10
N ASP A 117 -9.32 17.85 13.15
CA ASP A 117 -7.86 18.00 13.38
C ASP A 117 -7.24 16.82 14.14
N PRO A 118 -7.35 15.58 13.63
CA PRO A 118 -6.72 14.45 14.27
C PRO A 118 -5.18 14.59 14.24
N LYS A 119 -4.52 13.96 15.21
CA LYS A 119 -3.06 13.82 15.25
C LYS A 119 -2.58 12.55 14.52
N VAL A 120 -3.46 11.55 14.40
CA VAL A 120 -3.17 10.27 13.73
C VAL A 120 -4.27 9.97 12.73
N LEU A 121 -3.92 9.60 11.51
CA LEU A 121 -4.85 9.17 10.47
C LEU A 121 -4.61 7.70 10.12
N PHE A 122 -5.66 6.88 10.24
CA PHE A 122 -5.65 5.49 9.81
C PHE A 122 -6.26 5.36 8.42
N LEU A 123 -5.52 4.78 7.47
CA LEU A 123 -5.95 4.55 6.10
C LEU A 123 -5.94 3.06 5.78
N ASP A 124 -7.11 2.44 5.63
CA ASP A 124 -7.19 1.03 5.23
C ASP A 124 -7.26 0.92 3.70
N GLU A 125 -6.16 0.50 3.08
CA GLU A 125 -6.01 0.30 1.63
C GLU A 125 -6.43 1.53 0.78
N PRO A 126 -5.75 2.69 0.97
CA PRO A 126 -6.22 3.99 0.47
C PRO A 126 -6.40 4.10 -1.04
N THR A 127 -5.58 3.41 -1.84
CA THR A 127 -5.59 3.54 -3.30
C THR A 127 -6.28 2.38 -4.02
N VAL A 128 -6.88 1.43 -3.29
CA VAL A 128 -7.41 0.21 -3.90
C VAL A 128 -8.54 0.50 -4.88
N GLY A 129 -8.32 0.03 -6.11
CA GLY A 129 -9.26 0.12 -7.23
C GLY A 129 -9.59 1.54 -7.67
N LEU A 130 -8.71 2.49 -7.36
CA LEU A 130 -8.60 3.75 -8.07
C LEU A 130 -7.85 3.54 -9.39
N ASP A 131 -8.14 4.38 -10.39
CA ASP A 131 -7.30 4.48 -11.57
C ASP A 131 -5.91 5.08 -11.23
N VAL A 132 -4.98 5.00 -12.18
CA VAL A 132 -3.59 5.43 -12.00
C VAL A 132 -3.48 6.91 -11.61
N VAL A 133 -4.31 7.78 -12.19
CA VAL A 133 -4.27 9.23 -11.96
C VAL A 133 -4.79 9.54 -10.56
N ALA A 134 -5.96 9.01 -10.21
CA ALA A 134 -6.55 9.20 -8.89
C ALA A 134 -5.69 8.61 -7.77
N ALA A 135 -5.10 7.43 -7.98
CA ALA A 135 -4.18 6.82 -7.02
C ALA A 135 -2.93 7.70 -6.81
N ARG A 136 -2.37 8.28 -7.88
CA ARG A 136 -1.22 9.18 -7.79
C ARG A 136 -1.56 10.46 -7.02
N SER A 137 -2.62 11.16 -7.39
CA SER A 137 -3.04 12.39 -6.70
C SER A 137 -3.32 12.13 -5.22
N LEU A 138 -3.90 10.97 -4.89
CA LEU A 138 -4.14 10.61 -3.50
C LEU A 138 -2.83 10.37 -2.73
N ARG A 139 -1.84 9.72 -3.33
CA ARG A 139 -0.51 9.53 -2.71
C ARG A 139 0.19 10.86 -2.47
N GLU A 140 0.15 11.78 -3.43
CA GLU A 140 0.69 13.14 -3.29
C GLU A 140 0.04 13.85 -2.09
N LEU A 141 -1.29 13.79 -1.98
CA LEU A 141 -2.01 14.38 -0.85
C LEU A 141 -1.63 13.73 0.50
N ILE A 142 -1.49 12.40 0.55
CA ILE A 142 -1.06 11.69 1.78
C ILE A 142 0.35 12.16 2.20
N SER A 143 1.25 12.30 1.23
CA SER A 143 2.61 12.80 1.46
C SER A 143 2.59 14.24 1.99
N ASP A 144 1.75 15.11 1.44
CA ASP A 144 1.60 16.50 1.90
C ASP A 144 1.03 16.59 3.33
N LEU A 145 0.05 15.76 3.67
CA LEU A 145 -0.50 15.68 5.02
C LEU A 145 0.58 15.23 6.02
N HIS A 146 1.36 14.22 5.66
CA HIS A 146 2.49 13.76 6.47
C HIS A 146 3.54 14.87 6.65
N GLY A 147 3.91 15.58 5.58
CA GLY A 147 4.84 16.72 5.61
C GLY A 147 4.37 17.88 6.51
N LYS A 148 3.06 18.01 6.75
CA LYS A 148 2.46 18.97 7.70
C LYS A 148 2.46 18.47 9.16
N GLY A 149 3.04 17.31 9.44
CA GLY A 149 3.19 16.75 10.78
C GLY A 149 2.09 15.77 11.19
N LEU A 150 1.20 15.36 10.28
CA LEU A 150 0.20 14.33 10.57
C LEU A 150 0.87 12.95 10.63
N THR A 151 0.61 12.18 11.70
CA THR A 151 1.04 10.78 11.75
C THR A 151 0.06 9.93 10.95
N ILE A 152 0.55 9.17 9.97
CA ILE A 152 -0.31 8.35 9.11
C ILE A 152 0.05 6.87 9.31
N VAL A 153 -0.96 6.05 9.57
CA VAL A 153 -0.84 4.59 9.59
C VAL A 153 -1.68 4.05 8.46
N LEU A 154 -1.04 3.56 7.41
CA LEU A 154 -1.72 2.96 6.27
C LEU A 154 -1.44 1.47 6.17
N THR A 155 -2.43 0.73 5.70
CA THR A 155 -2.30 -0.66 5.30
C THR A 155 -2.38 -0.75 3.79
N THR A 156 -1.53 -1.58 3.21
CA THR A 156 -1.52 -1.85 1.78
C THR A 156 -0.95 -3.22 1.49
N HIS A 157 -1.42 -3.83 0.40
CA HIS A 157 -0.76 -4.95 -0.26
C HIS A 157 0.09 -4.49 -1.45
N TYR A 158 0.01 -3.22 -1.86
CA TYR A 158 0.88 -2.66 -2.89
C TYR A 158 2.21 -2.22 -2.28
N LEU A 159 3.26 -2.99 -2.53
CA LEU A 159 4.60 -2.69 -2.01
C LEU A 159 5.16 -1.37 -2.55
N GLU A 160 4.83 -1.00 -3.79
CA GLU A 160 5.21 0.30 -4.36
C GLU A 160 4.62 1.46 -3.55
N GLU A 161 3.37 1.35 -3.10
CA GLU A 161 2.75 2.38 -2.26
C GLU A 161 3.46 2.50 -0.91
N ALA A 162 3.77 1.37 -0.27
CA ALA A 162 4.51 1.36 0.99
C ALA A 162 5.92 1.94 0.83
N ASP A 163 6.60 1.64 -0.28
CA ASP A 163 7.95 2.14 -0.58
C ASP A 163 7.97 3.65 -0.84
N LEU A 164 6.91 4.19 -1.46
CA LEU A 164 6.79 5.62 -1.76
C LEU A 164 6.32 6.46 -0.57
N LEU A 165 5.41 5.96 0.25
CA LEU A 165 4.73 6.76 1.29
C LEU A 165 5.26 6.59 2.70
N CYS A 166 5.89 5.45 3.02
CA CYS A 166 6.15 5.10 4.41
C CYS A 166 7.61 5.34 4.82
N ASP A 167 7.82 6.02 5.94
CA ASP A 167 9.14 6.08 6.58
C ASP A 167 9.58 4.71 7.14
N ARG A 168 8.60 3.92 7.58
CA ARG A 168 8.77 2.59 8.17
C ARG A 168 7.66 1.66 7.73
N ILE A 169 8.02 0.40 7.51
CA ILE A 169 7.12 -0.64 7.02
C ILE A 169 7.16 -1.81 8.00
N ALA A 170 5.99 -2.23 8.45
CA ALA A 170 5.81 -3.49 9.17
C ALA A 170 5.29 -4.56 8.21
N ILE A 171 6.03 -5.65 8.05
CA ILE A 171 5.61 -6.79 7.24
C ILE A 171 4.81 -7.74 8.11
N LEU A 172 3.50 -7.86 7.82
CA LEU A 172 2.61 -8.80 8.50
C LEU A 172 2.41 -10.06 7.65
N VAL A 173 2.55 -11.23 8.29
CA VAL A 173 2.26 -12.55 7.71
C VAL A 173 1.53 -13.40 8.74
N LYS A 174 0.37 -13.97 8.36
CA LYS A 174 -0.45 -14.85 9.24
C LYS A 174 -0.66 -14.27 10.65
N GLY A 175 -0.98 -12.98 10.75
CA GLY A 175 -1.26 -12.30 12.01
C GLY A 175 -0.04 -11.86 12.82
N ASN A 176 1.18 -12.15 12.36
CA ASN A 176 2.41 -11.80 13.06
C ASN A 176 3.21 -10.76 12.28
N VAL A 177 3.84 -9.84 13.00
CA VAL A 177 4.83 -8.94 12.42
C VAL A 177 6.13 -9.72 12.28
N VAL A 178 6.56 -9.94 11.04
CA VAL A 178 7.79 -10.69 10.73
C VAL A 178 8.99 -9.75 10.75
N GLU A 179 8.82 -8.51 10.30
CA GLU A 179 9.89 -7.54 10.21
C GLU A 179 9.34 -6.11 10.32
N ILE A 180 10.12 -5.19 10.88
CA ILE A 180 9.84 -3.75 10.85
C ILE A 180 11.13 -2.99 10.57
N ASP A 181 11.21 -2.30 9.44
CA ASP A 181 12.35 -1.45 9.10
C ASP A 181 11.90 -0.33 8.14
N THR A 182 12.80 0.59 7.82
CA THR A 182 12.66 1.55 6.71
C THR A 182 12.59 0.83 5.37
N PRO A 183 11.97 1.41 4.32
CA PRO A 183 11.96 0.80 2.99
C PRO A 183 13.38 0.47 2.48
N ARG A 184 14.35 1.36 2.72
CA ARG A 184 15.77 1.12 2.39
C ARG A 184 16.37 -0.02 3.19
N GLY A 185 16.09 -0.11 4.48
CA GLY A 185 16.56 -1.20 5.35
C GLY A 185 16.03 -2.56 4.92
N LEU A 186 14.74 -2.63 4.56
CA LEU A 186 14.13 -3.83 4.00
C LEU A 186 14.78 -4.23 2.67
N LYS A 187 14.98 -3.29 1.73
CA LYS A 187 15.67 -3.56 0.46
C LYS A 187 17.09 -4.07 0.65
N ARG A 188 17.85 -3.52 1.61
CA ARG A 188 19.20 -4.00 1.94
C ARG A 188 19.21 -5.45 2.41
N ARG A 189 18.15 -5.91 3.07
CA ARG A 189 18.00 -7.34 3.41
C ARG A 189 17.89 -8.23 2.18
N ALA A 190 17.61 -7.70 0.98
CA ALA A 190 17.70 -8.42 -0.29
C ALA A 190 19.00 -8.13 -1.07
N GLU A 191 19.79 -7.11 -0.71
CA GLU A 191 21.02 -6.68 -1.42
C GLU A 191 22.20 -7.65 -1.34
N GLU A 192 22.16 -8.65 -0.46
CA GLU A 192 23.21 -9.68 -0.39
C GLU A 192 23.21 -10.63 -1.60
N ARG A 193 22.31 -10.44 -2.56
CA ARG A 193 22.24 -11.20 -3.82
C ARG A 193 22.15 -10.23 -5.00
N SER A 194 22.96 -10.45 -6.03
CA SER A 194 22.80 -9.78 -7.31
C SER A 194 21.43 -10.10 -7.90
N VAL A 195 20.77 -9.09 -8.45
CA VAL A 195 19.50 -9.28 -9.14
C VAL A 195 19.70 -8.89 -10.61
N ILE A 196 19.48 -9.86 -11.49
CA ILE A 196 19.59 -9.69 -12.94
C ILE A 196 18.23 -9.97 -13.55
N GLU A 197 17.72 -9.02 -14.34
CA GLU A 197 16.53 -9.19 -15.15
C GLU A 197 16.95 -9.31 -16.62
N ALA A 198 16.43 -10.32 -17.31
CA ALA A 198 16.62 -10.51 -18.74
C ALA A 198 15.27 -10.54 -19.45
N SER A 199 15.21 -9.86 -20.59
CA SER A 199 14.05 -9.84 -21.48
C SER A 199 14.39 -10.47 -22.83
N PHE A 200 13.48 -11.31 -23.31
CA PHE A 200 13.63 -12.04 -24.56
C PHE A 200 12.58 -11.59 -25.58
N GLY A 201 12.84 -11.82 -26.86
CA GLY A 201 11.93 -11.54 -27.97
C GLY A 201 10.88 -12.62 -28.20
N ARG A 202 10.96 -13.74 -27.48
CA ARG A 202 10.07 -14.90 -27.58
C ARG A 202 9.73 -15.43 -26.19
N GLU A 203 8.70 -16.27 -26.13
CA GLU A 203 8.26 -16.88 -24.88
C GLU A 203 9.37 -17.71 -24.21
N ALA A 204 9.52 -17.50 -22.90
CA ALA A 204 10.52 -18.06 -21.99
C ALA A 204 9.85 -18.93 -20.91
N THR A 205 8.66 -19.46 -21.18
CA THR A 205 7.81 -20.17 -20.20
C THR A 205 8.48 -21.42 -19.62
N ASP A 206 9.37 -22.06 -20.39
CA ASP A 206 10.17 -23.23 -19.96
C ASP A 206 11.61 -22.89 -19.53
N LEU A 207 11.97 -21.60 -19.46
CA LEU A 207 13.34 -21.18 -19.19
C LEU A 207 13.73 -21.31 -17.72
N VAL A 208 12.74 -21.26 -16.82
CA VAL A 208 12.97 -21.30 -15.36
C VAL A 208 13.66 -22.59 -14.95
N GLY A 209 13.22 -23.74 -15.49
CA GLY A 209 13.79 -25.04 -15.14
C GLY A 209 15.25 -25.16 -15.58
N ASP A 210 15.55 -24.79 -16.82
CA ASP A 210 16.90 -24.84 -17.37
C ASP A 210 17.86 -23.89 -16.65
N LEU A 211 17.47 -22.63 -16.47
CA LEU A 211 18.30 -21.66 -15.77
C LEU A 211 18.52 -22.06 -14.31
N SER A 212 17.50 -22.61 -13.64
CA SER A 212 17.65 -23.11 -12.27
C SER A 212 18.60 -24.30 -12.18
N ALA A 213 18.65 -25.15 -13.22
CA ALA A 213 19.59 -26.27 -13.28
C ALA A 213 21.04 -25.83 -13.57
N ARG A 214 21.22 -24.83 -14.45
CA ARG A 214 22.55 -24.31 -14.84
C ARG A 214 23.16 -23.35 -13.80
N LEU A 215 22.33 -22.67 -13.02
CA LEU A 215 22.71 -21.71 -11.99
C LEU A 215 22.41 -22.23 -10.58
N PRO A 216 23.15 -23.23 -10.08
CA PRO A 216 22.94 -23.74 -8.73
C PRO A 216 23.17 -22.64 -7.68
N GLY A 217 22.16 -22.41 -6.85
CA GLY A 217 22.17 -21.37 -5.81
C GLY A 217 21.59 -20.02 -6.24
N ALA A 218 21.25 -19.84 -7.52
CA ALA A 218 20.40 -18.75 -7.96
C ALA A 218 18.92 -19.17 -7.94
N GLU A 219 18.05 -18.25 -7.57
CA GLU A 219 16.60 -18.43 -7.67
C GLU A 219 16.10 -17.74 -8.93
N VAL A 220 15.39 -18.47 -9.81
CA VAL A 220 14.89 -17.94 -11.08
C VAL A 220 13.37 -17.80 -11.01
N VAL A 221 12.87 -16.61 -11.32
CA VAL A 221 11.45 -16.28 -11.30
C VAL A 221 11.03 -15.76 -12.66
N LEU A 222 9.94 -16.31 -13.21
CA LEU A 222 9.29 -15.79 -14.41
C LEU A 222 8.41 -14.59 -14.02
N LEU A 223 8.66 -13.42 -14.60
CA LEU A 223 7.86 -12.21 -14.38
C LEU A 223 6.65 -12.18 -15.31
N ASP A 224 6.86 -12.55 -16.57
CA ASP A 224 5.85 -12.75 -17.61
C ASP A 224 6.39 -13.71 -18.67
N GLU A 225 5.63 -13.94 -19.74
CA GLU A 225 5.98 -14.85 -20.83
C GLU A 225 7.36 -14.58 -21.45
N THR A 226 7.93 -13.38 -21.33
CA THR A 226 9.17 -12.98 -22.02
C THR A 226 10.28 -12.50 -21.09
N ARG A 227 10.01 -12.38 -19.79
CA ARG A 227 10.94 -11.79 -18.82
C ARG A 227 11.20 -12.70 -17.64
N VAL A 228 12.47 -12.87 -17.32
CA VAL A 228 12.94 -13.63 -16.16
C VAL A 228 13.76 -12.74 -15.23
N LYS A 229 13.66 -13.03 -13.93
CA LYS A 229 14.43 -12.38 -12.88
C LYS A 229 15.19 -13.42 -12.09
N ILE A 230 16.49 -13.21 -11.94
CA ILE A 230 17.42 -14.15 -11.33
C ILE A 230 17.99 -13.49 -10.07
N TYR A 231 17.86 -14.19 -8.94
CA TYR A 231 18.30 -13.74 -7.62
C TYR A 231 19.51 -14.55 -7.16
N GLY A 232 20.62 -13.86 -6.93
CA GLY A 232 21.87 -14.47 -6.49
C GLY A 232 22.67 -15.08 -7.64
N GLY A 233 23.59 -15.98 -7.30
CA GLY A 233 24.59 -16.47 -8.23
C GLY A 233 25.73 -15.48 -8.45
N ASP A 234 26.79 -15.94 -9.11
CA ASP A 234 27.86 -15.06 -9.59
C ASP A 234 27.37 -14.28 -10.82
N PRO A 235 27.40 -12.93 -10.82
CA PRO A 235 26.87 -12.13 -11.92
C PRO A 235 27.46 -12.49 -13.29
N SER A 236 28.76 -12.78 -13.35
CA SER A 236 29.42 -13.13 -14.62
C SER A 236 28.87 -14.43 -15.19
N ARG A 237 28.75 -15.47 -14.35
CA ARG A 237 28.14 -16.74 -14.75
C ARG A 237 26.66 -16.61 -15.12
N VAL A 238 25.89 -15.82 -14.37
CA VAL A 238 24.48 -15.58 -14.68
C VAL A 238 24.32 -14.92 -16.06
N LEU A 239 25.15 -13.93 -16.38
CA LEU A 239 25.13 -13.29 -17.70
C LEU A 239 25.49 -14.27 -18.81
N GLU A 240 26.54 -15.08 -18.62
CA GLU A 240 26.99 -16.08 -19.59
C GLU A 240 25.88 -17.09 -19.92
N GLU A 241 25.24 -17.67 -18.90
CA GLU A 241 24.16 -18.65 -19.07
C GLU A 241 22.93 -18.05 -19.78
N ILE A 242 22.58 -16.80 -19.48
CA ILE A 242 21.49 -16.09 -20.20
C ILE A 242 21.83 -15.93 -21.69
N PHE A 243 23.08 -15.58 -22.02
CA PHE A 243 23.51 -15.46 -23.41
C PHE A 243 23.51 -16.81 -24.13
N GLU A 244 23.98 -17.87 -23.48
CA GLU A 244 24.01 -19.21 -24.05
C GLU A 244 22.61 -19.74 -24.31
N ILE A 245 21.71 -19.71 -23.31
CA ILE A 245 20.36 -20.24 -23.46
C ILE A 245 19.55 -19.45 -24.50
N SER A 246 19.78 -18.12 -24.58
CA SER A 246 19.15 -17.29 -25.59
C SER A 246 19.57 -17.68 -27.01
N LYS A 247 20.83 -18.12 -27.21
CA LYS A 247 21.33 -18.58 -28.51
C LYS A 247 20.83 -19.98 -28.83
N GLU A 248 20.95 -20.92 -27.89
CA GLU A 248 20.53 -22.31 -28.05
C GLU A 248 19.06 -22.43 -28.43
N ARG A 249 18.20 -21.64 -27.76
CA ARG A 249 16.75 -21.65 -27.98
C ARG A 249 16.26 -20.58 -28.97
N ASN A 250 17.17 -19.82 -29.58
CA ASN A 250 16.88 -18.74 -30.53
C ASN A 250 15.79 -17.76 -30.03
N LEU A 251 15.87 -17.39 -28.75
CA LEU A 251 14.84 -16.58 -28.07
C LEU A 251 14.92 -15.11 -28.43
N GLY A 252 16.10 -14.65 -28.88
CA GLY A 252 16.42 -13.24 -29.10
C GLY A 252 16.52 -12.51 -27.77
N LEU A 253 17.72 -12.07 -27.39
CA LEU A 253 17.92 -11.30 -26.17
C LEU A 253 17.67 -9.82 -26.46
N ASN A 254 16.69 -9.22 -25.80
CA ASN A 254 16.33 -7.81 -25.98
C ASN A 254 17.11 -6.91 -25.01
N ALA A 255 17.15 -7.27 -23.73
CA ALA A 255 17.89 -6.52 -22.72
C ALA A 255 18.32 -7.41 -21.55
N ILE A 256 19.42 -7.02 -20.89
CA ILE A 256 19.80 -7.53 -19.57
C ILE A 256 20.11 -6.34 -18.68
N ASN A 257 19.49 -6.30 -17.50
CA ASN A 257 19.69 -5.24 -16.52
C ASN A 257 20.13 -5.81 -15.19
N SER A 258 21.17 -5.23 -14.59
CA SER A 258 21.44 -5.41 -13.16
C SER A 258 20.58 -4.41 -12.39
N ILE A 259 19.70 -4.92 -11.53
CA ILE A 259 18.73 -4.11 -10.80
C ILE A 259 19.07 -4.13 -9.32
N LYS A 260 18.86 -3.00 -8.62
CA LYS A 260 18.86 -3.01 -7.16
C LYS A 260 17.62 -3.73 -6.66
N PRO A 261 17.72 -4.56 -5.60
CA PRO A 261 16.55 -5.24 -5.06
C PRO A 261 15.43 -4.28 -4.71
N SER A 262 14.22 -4.64 -5.14
CA SER A 262 13.00 -3.92 -4.82
C SER A 262 12.48 -4.31 -3.43
N LEU A 263 11.47 -3.59 -2.95
CA LEU A 263 10.77 -3.99 -1.73
C LEU A 263 10.03 -5.33 -1.91
N GLU A 264 9.63 -5.67 -3.14
CA GLU A 264 9.05 -6.97 -3.49
C GLU A 264 10.05 -8.11 -3.27
N ASP A 265 11.30 -7.89 -3.69
CA ASP A 265 12.38 -8.87 -3.53
C ASP A 265 12.67 -9.12 -2.04
N ALA A 266 12.73 -8.03 -1.27
CA ALA A 266 12.86 -8.10 0.18
C ALA A 266 11.68 -8.82 0.83
N PHE A 267 10.45 -8.52 0.40
CA PHE A 267 9.25 -9.17 0.94
C PHE A 267 9.24 -10.68 0.68
N VAL A 268 9.54 -11.12 -0.55
CA VAL A 268 9.63 -12.55 -0.91
C VAL A 268 10.68 -13.23 -0.05
N ARG A 269 11.87 -12.64 0.08
CA ARG A 269 12.95 -13.20 0.92
C ARG A 269 12.57 -13.30 2.40
N ILE A 270 11.96 -12.26 2.96
CA ILE A 270 11.59 -12.20 4.38
C ILE A 270 10.48 -13.20 4.69
N THR A 271 9.53 -13.37 3.77
CA THR A 271 8.32 -14.15 4.02
C THR A 271 8.38 -15.58 3.48
N GLY A 272 9.30 -15.88 2.56
CA GLY A 272 9.37 -17.14 1.83
C GLY A 272 8.16 -17.38 0.92
N LEU A 273 7.32 -16.37 0.67
CA LEU A 273 6.16 -16.47 -0.20
C LEU A 273 6.58 -16.20 -1.66
N SER A 274 6.24 -17.12 -2.57
CA SER A 274 6.52 -16.95 -4.00
C SER A 274 5.84 -15.69 -4.56
N PRO A 275 6.49 -14.93 -5.47
CA PRO A 275 5.89 -13.79 -6.19
C PRO A 275 4.57 -14.12 -6.88
N THR A 276 4.38 -15.38 -7.30
CA THR A 276 3.15 -15.85 -7.95
C THR A 276 1.92 -15.81 -7.04
N VAL A 277 2.10 -15.90 -5.72
CA VAL A 277 1.00 -15.73 -4.74
C VAL A 277 0.52 -14.28 -4.71
N MET A 278 1.43 -13.30 -4.91
CA MET A 278 1.08 -11.88 -4.99
C MET A 278 0.49 -11.51 -6.36
N ALA A 279 0.95 -12.15 -7.44
CA ALA A 279 0.46 -11.89 -8.80
C ALA A 279 -0.96 -12.45 -9.07
N ARG A 280 -1.32 -13.61 -8.49
CA ARG A 280 -2.70 -14.16 -8.59
C ARG A 280 -3.76 -13.25 -7.98
N GLU A 281 -3.38 -12.34 -7.09
CA GLU A 281 -4.27 -11.35 -6.50
C GLU A 281 -4.42 -10.06 -7.34
N LYS A 282 -3.55 -9.83 -8.35
CA LYS A 282 -3.69 -8.70 -9.30
C LYS A 282 -4.87 -8.87 -10.28
N GLY A 283 -5.35 -10.10 -10.51
CA GLY A 283 -6.38 -10.42 -11.50
C GLY A 283 -7.78 -10.74 -10.94
N GLY A 284 -7.96 -10.68 -9.62
CA GLY A 284 -9.16 -11.21 -8.95
C GLY A 284 -10.26 -10.19 -8.64
N LYS A 285 -10.74 -9.40 -9.60
CA LYS A 285 -12.06 -8.74 -9.51
C LYS A 285 -12.74 -8.75 -10.88
N GLY A 286 -13.42 -9.86 -11.15
CA GLY A 286 -14.32 -10.04 -12.28
C GLY A 286 -15.41 -11.04 -11.91
N ARG A 287 -16.32 -10.62 -11.03
CA ARG A 287 -17.72 -11.07 -10.93
C ARG A 287 -18.48 -10.17 -9.98
#